data_AF-A0A6P3DR95-F1
#
_entry.id   AF-A0A6P3DR95-F1
#
_cell.length_a   1.000
_cell.length_b   1.000
_cell.length_c   1.000
_cell.angle_alpha   90.00
_cell.angle_beta   90.00
_cell.angle_gamma   90.00
#
_symmetry.space_group_name_H-M   'P 1'
#
loop_
_entity.id
_entity.type
_entity.pdbx_description
1 polymer ?
#
loop_
_entity_poly.entity_id
_entity_poly.type
_entity_poly.pdbx_seq_one_letter_code
_entity_poly.pdbx_strand_id
1 'polypeptide(L)'
;MSCNICQTKFSFFTREVACPGCGFSCCSKCLKYKCNIPDKGVKKVCGRCFNKYNFTSTSSFNNNIEMNGHEEPMAPVDITKKLDLLENPVKPPIVMYKHTNHWDRFKTGLEPADQEIVERLRKLKEEDKTTALSVDEIKRRLALLKDEDPDVRQHRINMQQVDTRTDQQKTDDLIQEYLNQLELSSGSDSVSEIQARLRSLQGISEKPIEHSANDDNDDEKHVTKKLIGKALAEAELEKKYEKDLEEDELEEMELEEAKHTDDEDEKPSCVMCEQTKDLQRCLGCHGDLYCPVCFEDNHDDLELKMHKREPATRRNQF
;
A
#
# COMPACT_ATOMS: atom_id res chain seq x y z
N MET A 1 18.13 16.80 8.23
CA MET A 1 17.25 17.33 7.18
C MET A 1 17.78 16.96 5.79
N SER A 2 16.90 16.60 4.86
CA SER A 2 17.25 16.26 3.48
C SER A 2 16.35 17.00 2.49
N CYS A 3 16.77 17.05 1.22
CA CYS A 3 16.00 17.71 0.18
C CYS A 3 14.67 16.98 -0.09
N ASN A 4 13.56 17.72 -0.08
CA ASN A 4 12.21 17.19 -0.34
C ASN A 4 11.95 16.71 -1.79
N ILE A 5 12.96 16.73 -2.67
CA ILE A 5 12.82 16.37 -4.08
C ILE A 5 13.74 15.20 -4.44
N CYS A 6 15.03 15.30 -4.09
CA CYS A 6 16.02 14.27 -4.39
C CYS A 6 16.51 13.50 -3.15
N GLN A 7 15.96 13.80 -1.97
CA GLN A 7 16.29 13.16 -0.68
C GLN A 7 17.77 13.25 -0.26
N THR A 8 18.59 14.04 -0.95
CA THR A 8 19.98 14.28 -0.58
C THR A 8 20.06 14.97 0.77
N LYS A 9 20.87 14.43 1.69
CA LYS A 9 21.11 15.02 3.01
C LYS A 9 21.80 16.38 2.86
N PHE A 10 21.35 17.37 3.62
CA PHE A 10 22.03 18.67 3.68
C PHE A 10 23.33 18.54 4.47
N SER A 11 24.37 19.19 3.98
CA SER A 11 25.72 19.18 4.53
C SER A 11 26.42 20.49 4.13
N PHE A 12 27.66 20.70 4.56
CA PHE A 12 28.45 21.88 4.20
C PHE A 12 28.55 22.09 2.68
N PHE A 13 28.59 21.02 1.90
CA PHE A 13 28.63 21.07 0.43
C PHE A 13 27.24 21.21 -0.22
N THR A 14 26.18 20.87 0.50
CA THR A 14 24.80 20.85 0.01
C THR A 14 23.93 21.72 0.91
N ARG A 15 23.96 23.03 0.63
CA ARG A 15 23.17 24.02 1.38
C ARG A 15 21.68 23.80 1.20
N GLU A 16 20.95 23.99 2.29
CA GLU A 16 19.49 24.00 2.34
C GLU A 16 18.94 25.35 1.84
N VAL A 17 18.03 25.30 0.88
CA VAL A 17 17.36 26.47 0.31
C VAL A 17 15.86 26.20 0.20
N ALA A 18 15.03 27.09 0.76
CA ALA A 18 13.58 26.97 0.67
C ALA A 18 13.08 27.34 -0.74
N CYS A 19 12.16 26.54 -1.28
CA CYS A 19 11.47 26.89 -2.53
C CYS A 19 10.53 28.09 -2.30
N PRO A 20 10.67 29.22 -3.03
CA PRO A 20 9.83 30.39 -2.82
C PRO A 20 8.33 30.19 -3.10
N GLY A 21 7.97 29.12 -3.84
CA GLY A 21 6.58 28.80 -4.20
C GLY A 21 5.87 27.83 -3.24
N CYS A 22 6.59 26.95 -2.54
CA CYS A 22 5.98 25.96 -1.62
C CYS A 22 6.62 25.90 -0.23
N GLY A 23 7.67 26.66 0.04
CA GLY A 23 8.36 26.70 1.34
C GLY A 23 9.25 25.50 1.66
N PHE A 24 9.12 24.37 0.96
CA PHE A 24 9.89 23.17 1.25
C PHE A 24 11.40 23.34 1.05
N SER A 25 12.17 22.70 1.92
CA SER A 25 13.62 22.67 1.84
C SER A 25 14.12 21.83 0.65
N CYS A 26 14.91 22.47 -0.19
CA CYS A 26 15.42 21.93 -1.43
C CYS A 26 16.94 22.16 -1.52
N CYS A 27 17.66 21.29 -2.22
CA CYS A 27 19.03 21.59 -2.59
C CYS A 27 19.04 22.56 -3.80
N SER A 28 20.13 23.30 -3.97
CA SER A 28 20.32 24.20 -5.12
C SER A 28 20.15 23.51 -6.47
N LYS A 29 20.52 22.22 -6.56
CA LYS A 29 20.34 21.40 -7.76
C LYS A 29 18.88 21.14 -8.08
N CYS A 30 17.97 21.12 -7.11
CA CYS A 30 16.54 20.87 -7.36
C CYS A 30 15.73 22.15 -7.65
N LEU A 31 16.29 23.33 -7.34
CA LEU A 31 15.73 24.65 -7.68
C LEU A 31 16.24 25.12 -9.05
N LYS A 32 15.82 24.42 -10.11
CA LYS A 32 16.31 24.68 -11.48
C LYS A 32 15.46 25.68 -12.26
N TYR A 33 14.16 25.72 -12.00
CA TYR A 33 13.19 26.37 -12.88
C TYR A 33 12.97 27.82 -12.47
N LYS A 34 13.02 28.77 -13.42
CA LYS A 34 12.69 30.17 -13.15
C LYS A 34 11.19 30.39 -13.34
N CYS A 35 10.52 30.93 -12.33
CA CYS A 35 9.09 31.24 -12.36
C CYS A 35 8.87 32.66 -11.83
N ASN A 36 7.92 33.39 -12.42
CA ASN A 36 7.46 34.66 -11.87
C ASN A 36 6.40 34.37 -10.81
N ILE A 37 6.69 34.67 -9.54
CA ILE A 37 5.77 34.43 -8.42
C ILE A 37 5.11 35.78 -8.10
N PRO A 38 3.79 35.83 -7.83
CA PRO A 38 3.14 37.06 -7.40
C PRO A 38 3.87 37.56 -6.15
N ASP A 39 4.13 38.86 -6.07
CA ASP A 39 4.80 39.54 -4.95
C ASP A 39 6.32 39.32 -4.80
N LYS A 40 6.90 38.28 -5.40
CA LYS A 40 8.34 37.94 -5.22
C LYS A 40 9.18 38.05 -6.49
N GLY A 41 8.55 38.32 -7.63
CA GLY A 41 9.21 38.44 -8.94
C GLY A 41 9.78 37.11 -9.44
N VAL A 42 10.75 37.20 -10.37
CA VAL A 42 11.36 36.01 -11.00
C VAL A 42 12.34 35.33 -10.05
N LYS A 43 11.96 34.16 -9.51
CA LYS A 43 12.81 33.34 -8.64
C LYS A 43 12.93 31.91 -9.12
N LYS A 44 13.97 31.20 -8.65
CA LYS A 44 14.15 29.77 -8.90
C LYS A 44 13.23 28.96 -7.98
N VAL A 45 12.42 28.09 -8.56
CA VAL A 45 11.45 27.22 -7.88
C VAL A 45 11.71 25.75 -8.21
N CYS A 46 11.11 24.86 -7.43
CA CYS A 46 11.15 23.43 -7.71
C CYS A 46 10.25 23.06 -8.91
N GLY A 47 10.48 21.89 -9.51
CA GLY A 47 9.72 21.43 -10.67
C GLY A 47 8.21 21.32 -10.41
N ARG A 48 7.81 20.94 -9.18
CA ARG A 48 6.39 20.87 -8.78
C ARG A 48 5.73 22.25 -8.83
N CYS A 49 6.38 23.27 -8.26
CA CYS A 49 5.86 24.65 -8.30
C CYS A 49 5.85 25.22 -9.71
N PHE A 50 6.89 24.94 -10.51
CA PHE A 50 6.95 25.39 -11.90
C PHE A 50 5.80 24.81 -12.73
N ASN A 51 5.55 23.50 -12.60
CA ASN A 51 4.42 22.86 -13.26
C ASN A 51 3.10 23.44 -12.76
N LYS A 52 2.90 23.55 -11.43
CA LYS A 52 1.67 24.13 -10.88
C LYS A 52 1.39 25.51 -11.47
N TYR A 53 2.40 26.38 -11.54
CA TYR A 53 2.24 27.74 -12.06
C TYR A 53 1.96 27.79 -13.57
N ASN A 54 2.61 26.93 -14.35
CA ASN A 54 2.37 26.83 -15.80
C ASN A 54 0.97 26.28 -16.12
N PHE A 55 0.49 25.30 -15.35
CA PHE A 55 -0.85 24.72 -15.57
C PHE A 55 -1.98 25.60 -15.02
N THR A 56 -1.77 26.32 -13.90
CA THR A 56 -2.78 27.26 -13.38
C THR A 56 -2.98 28.49 -14.25
N SER A 57 -2.08 28.77 -15.19
CA SER A 57 -2.27 29.87 -16.16
C SER A 57 -3.32 29.56 -17.24
N THR A 58 -3.76 28.29 -17.36
CA THR A 58 -4.75 27.84 -18.34
C THR A 58 -6.04 27.28 -17.70
N SER A 59 -6.07 27.13 -16.37
CA SER A 59 -7.26 26.69 -15.64
C SER A 59 -7.19 27.18 -14.20
N SER A 60 -7.63 28.42 -13.97
CA SER A 60 -8.21 28.78 -12.68
C SER A 60 -9.46 27.94 -12.50
N PHE A 61 -9.48 27.02 -11.54
CA PHE A 61 -10.48 26.98 -10.46
C PHE A 61 -10.02 26.00 -9.39
N ASN A 62 -10.25 26.43 -8.15
CA ASN A 62 -10.00 25.71 -6.92
C ASN A 62 -10.81 24.41 -6.87
N ASN A 63 -10.19 23.32 -6.45
CA ASN A 63 -10.90 22.11 -6.08
C ASN A 63 -11.50 22.29 -4.68
N ASN A 64 -12.66 22.96 -4.61
CA ASN A 64 -13.71 22.63 -3.66
C ASN A 64 -14.88 22.13 -4.49
N ILE A 65 -15.06 20.81 -4.55
CA ILE A 65 -16.22 20.19 -5.20
C ILE A 65 -17.28 20.02 -4.10
N GLU A 66 -18.21 20.97 -4.06
CA GLU A 66 -19.58 20.71 -3.63
C GLU A 66 -20.43 20.51 -4.88
N MET A 67 -21.20 19.43 -4.89
CA MET A 67 -22.21 19.10 -5.88
C MET A 67 -23.38 20.08 -5.75
N ASN A 68 -23.67 20.84 -6.79
CA ASN A 68 -25.04 21.28 -7.02
C ASN A 68 -25.32 21.42 -8.51
N GLY A 69 -26.33 20.67 -8.96
CA GLY A 69 -26.77 20.64 -10.34
C GLY A 69 -27.62 21.85 -10.67
N HIS A 70 -27.32 22.49 -11.81
CA HIS A 70 -28.28 23.26 -12.57
C HIS A 70 -27.98 23.08 -14.06
N GLU A 71 -28.91 22.41 -14.73
CA GLU A 71 -29.03 22.32 -16.18
C GLU A 71 -29.39 23.71 -16.73
N GLU A 72 -28.66 24.22 -17.72
CA GLU A 72 -29.17 25.11 -18.78
C GLU A 72 -28.17 25.18 -19.96
N PRO A 73 -28.64 25.44 -21.20
CA PRO A 73 -28.15 24.74 -22.39
C PRO A 73 -26.98 25.43 -23.09
N MET A 74 -26.05 24.64 -23.61
CA MET A 74 -24.96 25.14 -24.46
C MET A 74 -25.51 25.71 -25.77
N ALA A 75 -25.13 26.95 -26.08
CA ALA A 75 -25.38 27.56 -27.38
C ALA A 75 -24.68 26.77 -28.51
N PRO A 76 -25.34 26.50 -29.65
CA PRO A 76 -24.72 25.78 -30.76
C PRO A 76 -23.53 26.55 -31.34
N VAL A 77 -22.33 26.02 -31.20
CA VAL A 77 -21.14 26.54 -31.88
C VAL A 77 -21.23 26.10 -33.33
N ASP A 78 -21.38 27.06 -34.24
CA ASP A 78 -21.52 26.85 -35.69
C ASP A 78 -20.19 26.35 -36.28
N ILE A 79 -20.07 25.04 -36.37
CA ILE A 79 -18.88 24.26 -36.75
C ILE A 79 -18.47 24.55 -38.21
N THR A 80 -19.41 25.06 -39.01
CA THR A 80 -19.26 25.35 -40.45
C THR A 80 -18.20 26.41 -40.73
N LYS A 81 -18.21 27.52 -39.98
CA LYS A 81 -17.21 28.61 -40.11
C LYS A 81 -15.78 28.17 -39.77
N LYS A 82 -15.60 27.10 -39.00
CA LYS A 82 -14.29 26.60 -38.61
C LYS A 82 -13.71 25.64 -39.66
N LEU A 83 -14.57 24.97 -40.42
CA LEU A 83 -14.18 24.10 -41.54
C LEU A 83 -13.76 24.92 -42.77
N ASP A 84 -14.48 25.99 -43.10
CA ASP A 84 -14.13 26.87 -44.23
C ASP A 84 -12.76 27.57 -44.08
N LEU A 85 -12.29 27.79 -42.85
CA LEU A 85 -10.97 28.37 -42.59
C LEU A 85 -9.82 27.36 -42.77
N LEU A 86 -10.10 26.06 -42.74
CA LEU A 86 -9.12 24.99 -42.96
C LEU A 86 -8.97 24.65 -44.44
N GLU A 87 -9.99 24.90 -45.25
CA GLU A 87 -10.01 24.59 -46.69
C GLU A 87 -9.68 25.83 -47.53
N ASN A 88 -8.47 26.38 -47.36
CA ASN A 88 -7.96 27.42 -48.25
C ASN A 88 -7.05 26.81 -49.33
N PRO A 89 -7.51 26.63 -50.58
CA PRO A 89 -6.77 25.95 -51.64
C PRO A 89 -5.70 26.81 -52.35
N VAL A 90 -5.40 28.03 -51.88
CA VAL A 90 -4.50 28.98 -52.57
C VAL A 90 -3.09 29.08 -51.93
N LYS A 91 -2.66 28.07 -51.16
CA LYS A 91 -1.25 27.99 -50.73
C LYS A 91 -0.41 27.37 -51.86
N PRO A 92 0.74 27.94 -52.25
CA PRO A 92 1.64 27.29 -53.21
C PRO A 92 2.06 25.92 -52.66
N PRO A 93 2.38 24.94 -53.53
CA PRO A 93 2.63 23.57 -53.09
C PRO A 93 3.76 23.58 -52.06
N ILE A 94 3.46 23.06 -50.86
CA ILE A 94 4.50 22.75 -49.88
C ILE A 94 5.38 21.71 -50.58
N VAL A 95 6.58 22.11 -50.99
CA VAL A 95 7.63 21.18 -51.36
C VAL A 95 7.95 20.40 -50.09
N MET A 96 7.34 19.23 -49.98
CA MET A 96 7.72 18.23 -48.99
C MET A 96 9.13 17.80 -49.35
N TYR A 97 10.14 18.47 -48.79
CA TYR A 97 11.49 17.91 -48.76
C TYR A 97 11.37 16.58 -48.02
N LYS A 98 11.46 15.46 -48.75
CA LYS A 98 11.64 14.13 -48.17
C LYS A 98 12.77 14.28 -47.16
N HIS A 99 12.46 14.14 -45.88
CA HIS A 99 13.47 14.05 -44.84
C HIS A 99 14.37 12.87 -45.22
N THR A 100 15.56 13.15 -45.75
CA THR A 100 16.59 12.14 -46.00
C THR A 100 16.81 11.38 -44.71
N ASN A 101 16.86 10.05 -44.75
CA ASN A 101 17.03 9.25 -43.54
C ASN A 101 18.25 9.76 -42.78
N HIS A 102 18.17 9.79 -41.45
CA HIS A 102 19.27 10.22 -40.58
C HIS A 102 20.61 9.62 -41.02
N TRP A 103 20.63 8.34 -41.40
CA TRP A 103 21.78 7.61 -41.92
C TRP A 103 22.35 8.14 -43.24
N ASP A 104 21.52 8.61 -44.16
CA ASP A 104 21.96 9.18 -45.45
C ASP A 104 22.69 10.52 -45.23
N ARG A 105 22.37 11.24 -44.16
CA ARG A 105 23.08 12.47 -43.75
C ARG A 105 24.46 12.20 -43.15
N PHE A 106 24.68 11.03 -42.54
CA PHE A 106 26.02 10.64 -42.08
C PHE A 106 26.86 10.11 -43.23
N LYS A 107 26.26 9.41 -44.20
CA LYS A 107 26.96 8.86 -45.35
C LYS A 107 27.47 9.95 -46.31
N THR A 108 26.84 11.12 -46.31
CA THR A 108 27.21 12.24 -47.18
C THR A 108 28.40 13.03 -46.58
N GLY A 109 29.55 12.96 -47.26
CA GLY A 109 30.78 13.69 -46.89
C GLY A 109 31.86 12.86 -46.18
N LEU A 110 31.65 11.55 -46.02
CA LEU A 110 32.63 10.62 -45.45
C LEU A 110 33.50 9.96 -46.53
N GLU A 111 34.71 9.55 -46.14
CA GLU A 111 35.62 8.75 -46.97
C GLU A 111 35.02 7.35 -47.23
N PRO A 112 35.37 6.64 -48.33
CA PRO A 112 34.75 5.36 -48.67
C PRO A 112 34.78 4.29 -47.57
N ALA A 113 35.85 4.25 -46.76
CA ALA A 113 35.95 3.34 -45.62
C ALA A 113 34.90 3.65 -44.54
N ASP A 114 34.68 4.93 -44.25
CA ASP A 114 33.72 5.37 -43.25
C ASP A 114 32.26 5.20 -43.72
N GLN A 115 32.01 5.30 -45.03
CA GLN A 115 30.70 5.00 -45.61
C GLN A 115 30.32 3.52 -45.44
N GLU A 116 31.29 2.61 -45.54
CA GLU A 116 31.10 1.17 -45.31
C GLU A 116 30.81 0.88 -43.83
N ILE A 117 31.47 1.59 -42.91
CA ILE A 117 31.20 1.49 -41.47
C ILE A 117 29.76 1.89 -41.16
N VAL A 118 29.27 3.00 -41.71
CA VAL A 118 27.88 3.45 -41.54
C VAL A 118 26.88 2.41 -42.06
N GLU A 119 27.20 1.78 -43.19
CA GLU A 119 26.38 0.73 -43.79
C GLU A 119 26.32 -0.54 -42.92
N ARG A 120 27.46 -0.94 -42.35
CA ARG A 120 27.55 -2.06 -41.41
C ARG A 120 26.78 -1.80 -40.12
N LEU A 121 26.86 -0.58 -39.59
CA LEU A 121 26.12 -0.18 -38.39
C LEU A 121 24.60 -0.17 -38.64
N ARG A 122 24.16 0.23 -39.84
CA ARG A 122 22.75 0.15 -40.24
C ARG A 122 22.25 -1.30 -40.19
N LYS A 123 23.02 -2.22 -40.77
CA LYS A 123 22.69 -3.65 -40.81
C LYS A 123 22.65 -4.28 -39.42
N LEU A 124 23.65 -4.01 -38.57
CA LEU A 124 23.67 -4.51 -37.18
C LEU A 124 22.48 -4.02 -36.36
N LYS A 125 22.06 -2.76 -36.53
CA LYS A 125 20.90 -2.20 -35.81
C LYS A 125 19.58 -2.86 -36.24
N GLU A 126 19.46 -3.23 -37.52
CA GLU A 126 18.29 -3.96 -38.01
C GLU A 126 18.27 -5.39 -37.47
N GLU A 127 19.43 -6.06 -37.40
CA GLU A 127 19.59 -7.40 -36.80
C GLU A 127 19.30 -7.41 -35.28
N ASP A 128 19.79 -6.44 -34.51
CA ASP A 128 19.50 -6.29 -33.07
C ASP A 128 18.00 -6.03 -32.80
N LYS A 129 17.33 -5.33 -33.71
CA LYS A 129 15.88 -5.08 -33.60
C LYS A 129 15.07 -6.35 -33.82
N THR A 130 15.59 -7.34 -34.55
CA THR A 130 14.95 -8.64 -34.74
C THR A 130 15.21 -9.63 -33.60
N THR A 131 16.26 -9.41 -32.80
CA THR A 131 16.63 -10.26 -31.65
C THR A 131 16.15 -9.71 -30.30
N ALA A 132 15.74 -8.44 -30.24
CA ALA A 132 15.05 -7.91 -29.07
C ALA A 132 13.71 -8.65 -28.86
N LEU A 133 13.67 -9.52 -27.85
CA LEU A 133 12.45 -10.22 -27.45
C LEU A 133 11.31 -9.20 -27.24
N SER A 134 10.13 -9.50 -27.76
CA SER A 134 8.96 -8.65 -27.57
C SER A 134 8.71 -8.37 -26.08
N VAL A 135 8.26 -7.16 -25.76
CA VAL A 135 7.89 -6.77 -24.39
C VAL A 135 6.92 -7.78 -23.76
N ASP A 136 6.05 -8.38 -24.57
CA ASP A 136 5.08 -9.38 -24.11
C ASP A 136 5.73 -10.73 -23.76
N GLU A 137 6.80 -11.11 -24.47
CA GLU A 137 7.60 -12.29 -24.14
C GLU A 137 8.38 -12.08 -22.83
N ILE A 138 8.91 -10.89 -22.63
CA ILE A 138 9.58 -10.51 -21.37
C ILE A 138 8.59 -10.56 -20.20
N LYS A 139 7.37 -10.03 -20.38
CA LYS A 139 6.31 -10.09 -19.35
C LYS A 139 5.93 -11.53 -19.01
N ARG A 140 5.73 -12.40 -20.00
CA ARG A 140 5.41 -13.81 -19.76
C ARG A 140 6.50 -14.54 -18.98
N ARG A 141 7.77 -14.30 -19.33
CA ARG A 141 8.90 -14.89 -18.58
C ARG A 141 8.97 -14.38 -17.15
N LEU A 142 8.71 -13.08 -16.94
CA LEU A 142 8.67 -12.50 -15.59
C LEU A 142 7.51 -13.05 -14.76
N ALA A 143 6.35 -13.35 -15.37
CA ALA A 143 5.23 -13.98 -14.69
C ALA A 143 5.57 -15.41 -14.25
N LEU A 144 6.12 -16.22 -15.15
CA LEU A 144 6.59 -17.58 -14.82
C LEU A 144 7.66 -17.59 -13.73
N LEU A 145 8.58 -16.62 -13.73
CA LEU A 145 9.60 -16.49 -12.67
C LEU A 145 9.04 -16.04 -11.32
N LYS A 146 7.84 -15.48 -11.31
CA LYS A 146 7.13 -15.05 -10.09
C LYS A 146 6.08 -16.05 -9.64
N ASP A 147 6.03 -17.24 -10.28
CA ASP A 147 4.98 -18.25 -10.09
C ASP A 147 3.57 -17.67 -10.29
N GLU A 148 3.45 -16.63 -11.12
CA GLU A 148 2.20 -15.97 -11.48
C GLU A 148 1.75 -16.48 -12.86
N ASP A 149 0.49 -16.91 -12.97
CA ASP A 149 -0.03 -17.43 -14.23
C ASP A 149 -0.09 -16.30 -15.29
N PRO A 150 0.61 -16.43 -16.43
CA PRO A 150 0.69 -15.39 -17.44
C PRO A 150 -0.64 -15.10 -18.16
N ASP A 151 -1.64 -15.99 -18.05
CA ASP A 151 -2.94 -15.87 -18.73
C ASP A 151 -4.07 -15.40 -17.78
N VAL A 152 -3.80 -15.39 -16.47
CA VAL A 152 -4.76 -14.88 -15.49
C VAL A 152 -4.69 -13.36 -15.52
N ARG A 153 -5.76 -12.73 -16.03
CA ARG A 153 -5.99 -11.28 -15.82
C ARG A 153 -5.90 -11.03 -14.32
N GLN A 154 -4.80 -10.38 -13.89
CA GLN A 154 -4.60 -9.88 -12.54
C GLN A 154 -5.89 -9.17 -12.10
N HIS A 155 -6.72 -9.88 -11.35
CA HIS A 155 -7.80 -9.25 -10.63
C HIS A 155 -7.06 -8.38 -9.63
N ARG A 156 -7.07 -7.07 -9.87
CA ARG A 156 -6.55 -6.12 -8.90
C ARG A 156 -7.38 -6.32 -7.65
N ILE A 157 -6.85 -7.10 -6.71
CA ILE A 157 -7.42 -7.25 -5.39
C ILE A 157 -7.44 -5.83 -4.83
N ASN A 158 -8.64 -5.29 -4.68
CA ASN A 158 -8.82 -3.96 -4.15
C ASN A 158 -8.48 -4.02 -2.66
N MET A 159 -7.22 -3.76 -2.31
CA MET A 159 -6.75 -3.76 -0.92
C MET A 159 -7.45 -2.70 -0.04
N GLN A 160 -8.29 -1.83 -0.61
CA GLN A 160 -9.11 -0.87 0.12
C GLN A 160 -10.56 -1.32 0.31
N GLN A 161 -10.95 -2.53 -0.10
CA GLN A 161 -12.30 -3.02 0.14
C GLN A 161 -12.49 -3.34 1.63
N VAL A 162 -13.47 -2.68 2.27
CA VAL A 162 -13.84 -2.95 3.66
C VAL A 162 -14.37 -4.37 3.76
N ASP A 163 -13.86 -5.14 4.71
CA ASP A 163 -14.30 -6.51 4.96
C ASP A 163 -15.73 -6.51 5.48
N THR A 164 -16.65 -7.03 4.66
CA THR A 164 -18.08 -7.12 4.99
C THR A 164 -18.45 -8.46 5.64
N ARG A 165 -17.48 -9.36 5.88
CA ARG A 165 -17.74 -10.66 6.51
C ARG A 165 -18.12 -10.48 7.99
N THR A 166 -18.98 -11.37 8.48
CA THR A 166 -19.32 -11.42 9.91
C THR A 166 -18.13 -11.91 10.72
N ASP A 167 -18.09 -11.61 12.02
CA ASP A 167 -16.96 -12.02 12.86
C ASP A 167 -16.82 -13.55 12.95
N GLN A 168 -17.93 -14.28 12.92
CA GLN A 168 -17.92 -15.75 12.82
C GLN A 168 -17.28 -16.25 11.52
N GLN A 169 -17.58 -15.60 10.38
CA GLN A 169 -16.97 -15.97 9.11
C GLN A 169 -15.46 -15.69 9.11
N LYS A 170 -15.04 -14.59 9.75
CA LYS A 170 -13.61 -14.28 9.90
C LYS A 170 -12.88 -15.32 10.74
N THR A 171 -13.50 -15.79 11.84
CA THR A 171 -12.91 -16.84 12.67
C THR A 171 -12.81 -18.15 11.93
N ASP A 172 -13.86 -18.53 11.19
CA ASP A 172 -13.88 -19.79 10.44
C ASP A 172 -12.83 -19.78 9.32
N ASP A 173 -12.69 -18.65 8.60
CA ASP A 173 -11.65 -18.47 7.58
C ASP A 173 -10.23 -18.55 8.16
N LEU A 174 -10.01 -17.97 9.35
CA LEU A 174 -8.72 -18.03 10.05
C LEU A 174 -8.38 -19.46 10.50
N ILE A 175 -9.38 -20.18 11.02
CA ILE A 175 -9.23 -21.60 11.40
C ILE A 175 -8.88 -22.42 10.17
N GLN A 176 -9.56 -22.18 9.04
CA GLN A 176 -9.30 -22.87 7.79
C GLN A 176 -7.88 -22.58 7.25
N GLU A 177 -7.39 -21.35 7.36
CA GLU A 177 -6.01 -21.00 7.02
C GLU A 177 -5.00 -21.82 7.85
N TYR A 178 -5.21 -21.91 9.17
CA TYR A 178 -4.34 -22.68 10.06
C TYR A 178 -4.35 -24.18 9.74
N LEU A 179 -5.53 -24.74 9.45
CA LEU A 179 -5.67 -26.14 9.04
C LEU A 179 -4.93 -26.41 7.71
N ASN A 180 -5.06 -25.54 6.72
CA ASN A 180 -4.32 -25.65 5.46
C ASN A 180 -2.80 -25.59 5.67
N GLN A 181 -2.31 -24.71 6.57
CA GLN A 181 -0.89 -24.65 6.91
C GLN A 181 -0.42 -25.96 7.57
N LEU A 182 -1.23 -26.54 8.46
CA LEU A 182 -0.93 -27.85 9.07
C LEU A 182 -0.93 -28.98 8.03
N GLU A 183 -1.87 -28.99 7.09
CA GLU A 183 -1.90 -29.95 5.98
C GLU A 183 -0.65 -29.85 5.09
N LEU A 184 -0.16 -28.63 4.79
CA LEU A 184 1.10 -28.46 4.07
C LEU A 184 2.32 -28.89 4.88
N SER A 185 2.31 -28.66 6.20
CA SER A 185 3.40 -29.07 7.09
C SER A 185 3.47 -30.59 7.31
N SER A 186 2.33 -31.26 7.26
CA SER A 186 2.22 -32.72 7.41
C SER A 186 2.32 -33.45 6.08
N GLY A 187 1.87 -32.80 5.00
CA GLY A 187 1.86 -33.30 3.64
C GLY A 187 3.07 -32.88 2.85
N SER A 188 4.27 -33.33 3.22
CA SER A 188 5.18 -33.81 2.19
C SER A 188 6.30 -34.67 2.77
N ASP A 189 6.33 -35.88 2.25
CA ASP A 189 7.47 -36.77 2.07
C ASP A 189 8.65 -36.07 1.33
N SER A 190 8.66 -34.74 1.18
CA SER A 190 9.66 -33.95 0.44
C SER A 190 11.03 -34.04 1.10
N VAL A 191 11.08 -33.98 2.43
CA VAL A 191 12.33 -34.17 3.19
C VAL A 191 12.85 -35.59 3.00
N SER A 192 11.95 -36.59 2.98
CA SER A 192 12.28 -38.00 2.78
C SER A 192 12.74 -38.28 1.34
N GLU A 193 12.09 -37.69 0.35
CA GLU A 193 12.41 -37.77 -1.08
C GLU A 193 13.76 -37.09 -1.38
N ILE A 194 13.98 -35.89 -0.83
CA ILE A 194 15.27 -35.19 -0.92
C ILE A 194 16.35 -36.02 -0.23
N GLN A 195 16.06 -36.60 0.95
CA GLN A 195 17.00 -37.45 1.66
C GLN A 195 17.30 -38.76 0.91
N ALA A 196 16.32 -39.36 0.24
CA ALA A 196 16.51 -40.54 -0.62
C ALA A 196 17.38 -40.19 -1.83
N ARG A 197 17.09 -39.04 -2.49
CA ARG A 197 17.87 -38.54 -3.62
C ARG A 197 19.31 -38.19 -3.24
N LEU A 198 19.53 -37.60 -2.05
CA LEU A 198 20.86 -37.34 -1.52
C LEU A 198 21.64 -38.62 -1.25
N ARG A 199 20.98 -39.66 -0.69
CA ARG A 199 21.60 -40.98 -0.48
C ARG A 199 22.00 -41.65 -1.80
N SER A 200 21.15 -41.56 -2.83
CA SER A 200 21.48 -42.04 -4.17
C SER A 200 22.66 -41.29 -4.80
N LEU A 201 22.73 -39.97 -4.62
CA LEU A 201 23.83 -39.13 -5.14
C LEU A 201 25.16 -39.35 -4.40
N GLN A 202 25.11 -39.69 -3.11
CA GLN A 202 26.30 -40.03 -2.31
C GLN A 202 26.89 -41.41 -2.67
N GLY A 203 26.27 -42.18 -3.59
CA GLY A 203 26.82 -43.44 -4.08
C GLY A 203 26.76 -44.59 -3.06
N ILE A 204 25.96 -44.45 -2.00
CA ILE A 204 25.73 -45.52 -1.02
C ILE A 204 24.62 -46.43 -1.57
N SER A 205 24.97 -47.29 -2.54
CA SER A 205 24.06 -48.36 -2.96
C SER A 205 24.16 -49.54 -2.00
N GLU A 206 23.01 -49.92 -1.43
CA GLU A 206 22.63 -51.28 -1.05
C GLU A 206 23.68 -52.11 -0.27
N LYS A 207 23.83 -51.84 1.03
CA LYS A 207 23.92 -52.90 2.05
C LYS A 207 23.24 -52.43 3.34
N PRO A 208 22.43 -53.27 4.02
CA PRO A 208 22.04 -53.00 5.39
C PRO A 208 23.30 -53.05 6.24
N ILE A 209 23.78 -51.87 6.67
CA ILE A 209 24.82 -51.77 7.68
C ILE A 209 24.11 -51.87 9.02
N GLU A 210 24.02 -53.09 9.55
CA GLU A 210 23.88 -53.29 10.99
C GLU A 210 25.18 -52.82 11.65
N HIS A 211 25.24 -51.56 12.07
CA HIS A 211 26.17 -51.14 13.12
C HIS A 211 25.54 -50.03 13.95
N SER A 212 25.02 -50.46 15.10
CA SER A 212 25.12 -49.80 16.41
C SER A 212 25.45 -48.30 16.36
N ALA A 213 24.41 -47.48 16.34
CA ALA A 213 24.45 -46.14 16.91
C ALA A 213 23.66 -46.22 18.20
N ASN A 214 24.30 -45.86 19.31
CA ASN A 214 23.69 -45.82 20.62
C ASN A 214 22.37 -45.06 20.56
N ASP A 215 21.37 -45.71 21.12
CA ASP A 215 19.99 -45.30 21.17
C ASP A 215 19.78 -44.29 22.29
N ASP A 216 20.21 -43.04 22.06
CA ASP A 216 19.91 -41.91 22.95
C ASP A 216 18.56 -41.25 22.58
N ASN A 217 17.77 -41.84 21.68
CA ASN A 217 16.49 -41.27 21.21
C ASN A 217 15.25 -42.03 21.68
N ASP A 218 15.40 -43.28 22.14
CA ASP A 218 14.29 -44.02 22.74
C ASP A 218 13.88 -43.45 24.11
N ASP A 219 14.82 -42.83 24.84
CA ASP A 219 14.53 -42.15 26.11
C ASP A 219 13.57 -40.95 25.90
N GLU A 220 13.78 -40.09 24.91
CA GLU A 220 12.87 -38.94 24.67
C GLU A 220 11.50 -39.38 24.15
N LYS A 221 11.44 -40.40 23.28
CA LYS A 221 10.17 -40.97 22.80
C LYS A 221 9.41 -41.68 23.91
N HIS A 222 10.11 -42.35 24.81
CA HIS A 222 9.50 -42.99 25.97
C HIS A 222 9.03 -41.95 27.01
N VAL A 223 9.79 -40.87 27.22
CA VAL A 223 9.39 -39.73 28.07
C VAL A 223 8.17 -39.02 27.52
N THR A 224 8.12 -38.73 26.21
CA THR A 224 6.97 -38.08 25.57
C THR A 224 5.73 -38.97 25.64
N LYS A 225 5.86 -40.27 25.33
CA LYS A 225 4.76 -41.24 25.46
C LYS A 225 4.24 -41.35 26.91
N LYS A 226 5.14 -41.30 27.90
CA LYS A 226 4.78 -41.29 29.32
C LYS A 226 4.08 -40.00 29.73
N LEU A 227 4.51 -38.84 29.23
CA LEU A 227 3.85 -37.55 29.48
C LEU A 227 2.43 -37.53 28.89
N ILE A 228 2.27 -37.99 27.65
CA ILE A 228 0.97 -38.08 26.98
C ILE A 228 0.04 -39.02 27.74
N GLY A 229 0.53 -40.20 28.14
CA GLY A 229 -0.24 -41.14 28.96
C GLY A 229 -0.68 -40.55 30.31
N LYS A 230 0.18 -39.74 30.94
CA LYS A 230 -0.15 -39.04 32.19
C LYS A 230 -1.24 -37.97 31.98
N ALA A 231 -1.12 -37.14 30.94
CA ALA A 231 -2.11 -36.11 30.63
C ALA A 231 -3.49 -36.69 30.29
N LEU A 232 -3.54 -37.81 29.55
CA LEU A 232 -4.79 -38.49 29.24
C LEU A 232 -5.45 -39.10 30.49
N ALA A 233 -4.65 -39.67 31.40
CA ALA A 233 -5.18 -40.19 32.66
C ALA A 233 -5.67 -39.08 33.60
N GLU A 234 -5.02 -37.91 33.59
CA GLU A 234 -5.42 -36.74 34.36
C GLU A 234 -6.74 -36.14 33.86
N ALA A 235 -6.92 -36.03 32.53
CA ALA A 235 -8.18 -35.59 31.93
C ALA A 235 -9.36 -36.55 32.21
N GLU A 236 -9.11 -37.87 32.25
CA GLU A 236 -10.14 -38.85 32.61
C GLU A 236 -10.54 -38.73 34.09
N LEU A 237 -9.57 -38.46 34.97
CA LEU A 237 -9.84 -38.21 36.39
C LEU A 237 -10.60 -36.91 36.58
N GLU A 238 -10.21 -35.83 35.90
CA GLU A 238 -10.90 -34.53 35.96
C GLU A 238 -12.35 -34.64 35.50
N LYS A 239 -12.60 -35.34 34.38
CA LYS A 239 -13.96 -35.64 33.92
C LYS A 239 -14.76 -36.48 34.91
N LYS A 240 -14.10 -37.40 35.62
CA LYS A 240 -14.76 -38.20 36.65
C LYS A 240 -15.12 -37.35 37.88
N TYR A 241 -14.23 -36.46 38.31
CA TYR A 241 -14.50 -35.52 39.41
C TYR A 241 -15.55 -34.47 39.04
N GLU A 242 -15.56 -33.99 37.78
CA GLU A 242 -16.61 -33.11 37.26
C GLU A 242 -17.97 -33.81 37.30
N LYS A 243 -18.02 -35.09 36.93
CA LYS A 243 -19.22 -35.91 37.01
C LYS A 243 -19.65 -36.24 38.46
N ASP A 244 -18.69 -36.46 39.36
CA ASP A 244 -18.97 -36.71 40.78
C ASP A 244 -19.46 -35.42 41.50
N LEU A 245 -19.08 -34.22 41.01
CA LEU A 245 -19.61 -32.92 41.46
C LEU A 245 -21.01 -32.60 40.91
N GLU A 246 -21.42 -33.23 39.82
CA GLU A 246 -22.80 -33.14 39.29
C GLU A 246 -23.77 -34.08 40.04
N GLU A 247 -23.27 -35.07 40.78
CA GLU A 247 -24.09 -36.12 41.42
C GLU A 247 -24.33 -35.90 42.93
N ASP A 248 -23.51 -35.09 43.61
CA ASP A 248 -23.75 -34.64 44.99
C ASP A 248 -24.38 -33.22 45.00
N GLU A 249 -25.68 -33.17 45.27
CA GLU A 249 -26.54 -31.99 45.51
C GLU A 249 -25.79 -30.68 45.85
N LEU A 250 -25.67 -29.78 44.86
CA LEU A 250 -25.54 -28.35 45.11
C LEU A 250 -26.56 -27.62 44.24
N GLU A 251 -27.48 -26.98 44.95
CA GLU A 251 -28.47 -25.99 44.54
C GLU A 251 -28.10 -25.25 43.25
N GLU A 252 -29.07 -25.13 42.35
CA GLU A 252 -29.08 -24.15 41.26
C GLU A 252 -28.73 -22.77 41.83
N MET A 253 -27.45 -22.42 41.85
CA MET A 253 -27.04 -21.03 41.85
C MET A 253 -27.38 -20.57 40.45
N GLU A 254 -28.50 -19.86 40.33
CA GLU A 254 -28.87 -19.08 39.15
C GLU A 254 -27.62 -18.33 38.69
N LEU A 255 -26.92 -18.88 37.70
CA LEU A 255 -26.10 -18.09 36.80
C LEU A 255 -27.11 -17.24 36.05
N GLU A 256 -27.41 -16.09 36.62
CA GLU A 256 -27.93 -14.98 35.86
C GLU A 256 -27.10 -14.95 34.57
N GLU A 257 -27.79 -15.18 33.45
CA GLU A 257 -27.29 -14.80 32.15
C GLU A 257 -26.60 -13.46 32.36
N ALA A 258 -25.31 -13.39 32.08
CA ALA A 258 -24.64 -12.13 31.84
C ALA A 258 -25.30 -11.52 30.59
N LYS A 259 -26.52 -11.00 30.77
CA LYS A 259 -26.94 -9.78 30.14
C LYS A 259 -25.77 -8.87 30.36
N HIS A 260 -25.21 -8.37 29.26
CA HIS A 260 -24.55 -7.09 29.28
C HIS A 260 -25.38 -6.20 30.21
N THR A 261 -24.93 -6.05 31.46
CA THR A 261 -25.13 -4.82 32.16
C THR A 261 -24.38 -3.86 31.28
N ASP A 262 -25.10 -3.19 30.38
CA ASP A 262 -24.71 -1.85 29.98
C ASP A 262 -24.15 -1.21 31.23
N ASP A 263 -22.90 -0.78 31.18
CA ASP A 263 -22.22 -0.06 32.26
C ASP A 263 -23.08 1.16 32.61
N GLU A 264 -24.07 0.94 33.48
CA GLU A 264 -25.18 1.86 33.77
C GLU A 264 -24.70 3.11 34.53
N ASP A 265 -23.41 3.25 34.80
CA ASP A 265 -22.87 4.40 35.52
C ASP A 265 -21.41 4.76 35.15
N GLU A 266 -20.91 4.48 33.94
CA GLU A 266 -19.65 5.10 33.51
C GLU A 266 -19.89 6.58 33.22
N LYS A 267 -19.87 7.36 34.31
CA LYS A 267 -20.20 8.77 34.32
C LYS A 267 -19.29 9.49 33.33
N PRO A 268 -19.85 10.25 32.37
CA PRO A 268 -19.03 10.95 31.39
C PRO A 268 -17.97 11.79 32.10
N SER A 269 -16.71 11.59 31.71
CA SER A 269 -15.52 12.24 32.24
C SER A 269 -14.79 13.01 31.12
N CYS A 270 -13.82 13.85 31.50
CA CYS A 270 -12.99 14.55 30.54
C CYS A 270 -11.98 13.58 29.91
N VAL A 271 -11.74 13.69 28.60
CA VAL A 271 -10.76 12.84 27.89
C VAL A 271 -9.32 13.06 28.39
N MET A 272 -9.04 14.24 28.94
CA MET A 272 -7.70 14.62 29.42
C MET A 272 -7.53 14.47 30.94
N CYS A 273 -8.63 14.33 31.70
CA CYS A 273 -8.58 14.18 33.15
C CYS A 273 -9.85 13.49 33.70
N GLU A 274 -9.79 12.98 34.92
CA GLU A 274 -10.91 12.24 35.54
C GLU A 274 -12.09 13.15 36.00
N GLN A 275 -12.14 14.41 35.57
CA GLN A 275 -13.19 15.35 35.97
C GLN A 275 -14.54 15.00 35.30
N THR A 276 -15.60 14.90 36.11
CA THR A 276 -16.97 14.56 35.67
C THR A 276 -17.98 15.71 35.83
N LYS A 277 -17.48 16.93 36.11
CA LYS A 277 -18.28 18.14 36.32
C LYS A 277 -17.99 19.17 35.23
N ASP A 278 -19.03 19.87 34.80
CA ASP A 278 -18.98 20.98 33.83
C ASP A 278 -18.30 20.61 32.51
N LEU A 279 -18.56 19.39 32.04
CA LEU A 279 -18.02 18.89 30.78
C LEU A 279 -18.61 19.66 29.59
N GLN A 280 -17.72 19.94 28.65
CA GLN A 280 -17.97 20.64 27.41
C GLN A 280 -17.70 19.67 26.27
N ARG A 281 -18.67 19.50 25.38
CA ARG A 281 -18.56 18.71 24.17
C ARG A 281 -17.90 19.54 23.08
N CYS A 282 -16.83 19.03 22.49
CA CYS A 282 -16.19 19.64 21.33
C CYS A 282 -16.84 19.16 20.02
N LEU A 283 -17.36 20.08 19.21
CA LEU A 283 -17.96 19.74 17.90
C LEU A 283 -16.90 19.50 16.81
N GLY A 284 -15.65 19.93 17.02
CA GLY A 284 -14.54 19.70 16.11
C GLY A 284 -13.83 18.36 16.33
N CYS A 285 -13.79 17.89 17.58
CA CYS A 285 -13.19 16.61 17.98
C CYS A 285 -14.25 15.52 18.12
N HIS A 286 -15.11 15.35 17.10
CA HIS A 286 -16.09 14.25 17.04
C HIS A 286 -17.00 14.08 18.28
N GLY A 287 -17.23 15.15 19.05
CA GLY A 287 -18.07 15.10 20.25
C GLY A 287 -17.34 14.70 21.54
N ASP A 288 -16.01 14.74 21.58
CA ASP A 288 -15.21 14.50 22.79
C ASP A 288 -15.57 15.46 23.94
N LEU A 289 -15.47 14.96 25.17
CA LEU A 289 -15.80 15.70 26.39
C LEU A 289 -14.54 16.24 27.07
N TYR A 290 -14.52 17.54 27.35
CA TYR A 290 -13.43 18.22 28.04
C TYR A 290 -13.95 19.02 29.23
N CYS A 291 -13.17 19.15 30.31
CA CYS A 291 -13.43 20.21 31.30
C CYS A 291 -12.99 21.58 30.73
N PRO A 292 -13.44 22.71 31.29
CA PRO A 292 -13.15 24.03 30.74
C PRO A 292 -11.65 24.33 30.60
N VAL A 293 -10.86 23.85 31.56
CA VAL A 293 -9.39 24.03 31.59
C VAL A 293 -8.73 23.20 30.49
N CYS A 294 -9.01 21.89 30.45
CA CYS A 294 -8.44 21.01 29.43
C CYS A 294 -8.90 21.38 28.01
N PHE A 295 -10.09 21.97 27.85
CA PHE A 295 -10.53 22.45 26.55
C PHE A 295 -9.65 23.61 26.05
N GLU A 296 -9.39 24.61 26.90
CA GLU A 296 -8.59 25.79 26.55
C GLU A 296 -7.09 25.47 26.44
N ASP A 297 -6.58 24.53 27.23
CA ASP A 297 -5.18 24.10 27.15
C ASP A 297 -4.87 23.29 25.88
N ASN A 298 -5.85 22.56 25.34
CA ASN A 298 -5.67 21.67 24.19
C ASN A 298 -6.25 22.22 22.88
N HIS A 299 -6.89 23.39 22.91
CA HIS A 299 -7.41 24.07 21.71
C HIS A 299 -6.87 25.50 21.66
N ASP A 300 -5.86 25.71 20.82
CA ASP A 300 -5.29 27.04 20.59
C ASP A 300 -6.34 28.02 20.01
N ASP A 301 -6.10 29.34 20.11
CA ASP A 301 -6.98 30.42 19.60
C ASP A 301 -7.43 30.24 18.13
N LEU A 302 -6.64 29.52 17.33
CA LEU A 302 -6.93 29.19 15.94
C LEU A 302 -7.88 27.99 15.83
N GLU A 303 -7.72 26.99 16.70
CA GLU A 303 -8.54 25.78 16.75
C GLU A 303 -9.91 26.07 17.37
N LEU A 304 -9.99 26.94 18.39
CA LEU A 304 -11.22 27.43 19.02
C LEU A 304 -12.24 28.02 18.02
N LYS A 305 -11.79 28.51 16.85
CA LYS A 305 -12.67 29.02 15.80
C LYS A 305 -13.41 27.92 15.05
N MET A 306 -12.78 26.75 14.91
CA MET A 306 -13.32 25.58 14.21
C MET A 306 -13.96 24.60 15.19
N HIS A 307 -13.39 24.49 16.38
CA HIS A 307 -13.78 23.58 17.44
C HIS A 307 -14.65 24.33 18.43
N LYS A 308 -15.95 24.43 18.11
CA LYS A 308 -16.94 25.04 19.00
C LYS A 308 -17.26 24.08 20.16
N ARG A 309 -17.48 24.63 21.36
CA ARG A 309 -17.88 23.90 22.56
C ARG A 309 -19.35 24.09 22.90
N GLU A 310 -20.01 23.02 23.33
CA GLU A 310 -21.36 23.03 23.89
C GLU A 310 -21.39 22.35 25.26
N PRO A 311 -22.22 22.81 26.22
CA PRO A 311 -22.32 22.16 27.53
C PRO A 311 -22.87 20.73 27.35
N ALA A 312 -22.17 19.75 27.93
CA ALA A 312 -22.66 18.38 27.97
C ALA A 312 -23.82 18.32 28.99
N THR A 313 -25.05 18.50 28.51
CA THR A 313 -26.25 18.36 29.35
C THR A 313 -26.28 16.94 29.90
N ARG A 314 -26.20 16.81 31.23
CA ARG A 314 -26.54 15.56 31.90
C ARG A 314 -27.97 15.24 31.51
N ARG A 315 -28.20 14.15 30.78
CA ARG A 315 -29.54 13.57 30.67
C ARG A 315 -29.95 13.22 32.11
N ASN A 316 -30.82 14.04 32.69
CA ASN A 316 -31.51 13.64 33.91
C ASN A 316 -32.33 12.41 33.57
N GLN A 317 -32.01 11.31 34.25
CA GLN A 317 -32.77 10.06 34.26
C GLN A 317 -34.22 10.35 34.64
N PHE A 318 -35.16 9.81 33.86
CA PHE A 318 -36.52 9.50 34.28
C PHE A 318 -36.63 7.99 34.38
#